data_AF-A0AAF0CPD6-F1
#
_entry.id   AF-A0AAF0CPD6-F1
#
_cell.length_a   1.000
_cell.length_b   1.000
_cell.length_c   1.000
_cell.angle_alpha   90.00
_cell.angle_beta   90.00
_cell.angle_gamma   90.00
#
_symmetry.space_group_name_H-M   'P 1'
#
loop_
_entity.id
_entity.type
_entity.pdbx_description
1 polymer ?
#
loop_
_entity_poly.entity_id
_entity_poly.type
_entity_poly.pdbx_seq_one_letter_code
_entity_poly.pdbx_strand_id
1 'polypeptide(L)'
;MTTMEKLQQVPQRFWVNVLLVIGGGILALILVRHAARMNRMVLGTIIAVFICTVCFQWIYERNEPRALTPLINTIAPLLPSKGSFGNY
;
A
#
# COMPACT_ATOMS: atom_id res chain seq x y z
N MET A 1 38.91 3.56 9.95
CA MET A 1 37.46 3.36 9.75
C MET A 1 37.09 4.06 8.46
N THR A 2 37.07 3.32 7.37
CA THR A 2 36.91 3.82 6.00
C THR A 2 35.45 3.70 5.59
N THR A 3 34.95 4.70 4.85
CA THR A 3 33.56 4.86 4.37
C THR A 3 32.98 3.63 3.68
N MET A 4 33.83 2.72 3.19
CA MET A 4 33.48 1.45 2.56
C MET A 4 32.81 0.44 3.54
N GLU A 5 33.25 0.40 4.80
CA GLU A 5 32.72 -0.53 5.81
C GLU A 5 31.28 -0.18 6.22
N LYS A 6 30.92 1.11 6.14
CA LYS A 6 29.57 1.63 6.42
C LYS A 6 28.54 1.23 5.35
N LEU A 7 28.96 1.01 4.11
CA LEU A 7 28.08 0.62 3.00
C LEU A 7 27.76 -0.87 3.00
N GLN A 8 28.68 -1.71 3.47
CA GLN A 8 28.45 -3.17 3.59
C GLN A 8 27.52 -3.55 4.74
N GLN A 9 27.39 -2.70 5.77
CA GLN A 9 26.42 -2.89 6.86
C GLN A 9 25.01 -2.41 6.51
N VAL A 10 24.75 -1.92 5.29
CA VAL A 10 23.43 -1.45 4.91
C VAL A 10 22.45 -2.63 4.91
N PRO A 11 21.46 -2.65 5.81
CA PRO A 11 20.53 -3.76 5.92
C PRO A 11 19.79 -3.94 4.59
N GLN A 12 19.60 -5.18 4.13
CA GLN A 12 18.88 -5.48 2.88
C GLN A 12 17.48 -4.84 2.82
N ARG A 13 16.85 -4.61 3.98
CA ARG A 13 15.60 -3.85 4.14
C ARG A 13 15.67 -2.42 3.60
N PHE A 14 16.81 -1.74 3.70
CA PHE A 14 17.01 -0.40 3.15
C PHE A 14 16.85 -0.41 1.63
N TRP A 15 17.51 -1.36 0.95
CA TRP A 15 17.43 -1.50 -0.51
C TRP A 15 16.02 -1.82 -1.00
N VAL A 16 15.28 -2.66 -0.26
CA VAL A 16 13.87 -2.96 -0.56
C VAL A 16 13.00 -1.72 -0.42
N ASN A 17 13.18 -0.94 0.66
CA ASN A 17 12.44 0.31 0.85
C ASN A 17 12.76 1.33 -0.23
N VAL A 18 14.03 1.48 -0.61
CA VAL A 18 14.47 2.36 -1.71
C VAL A 18 13.82 1.95 -3.03
N LEU A 19 13.84 0.65 -3.35
CA LEU A 19 13.21 0.13 -4.57
C LEU A 19 11.69 0.32 -4.57
N LEU A 20 11.04 0.15 -3.41
CA LEU A 20 9.61 0.42 -3.25
C LEU A 20 9.27 1.91 -3.43
N VAL A 21 10.09 2.81 -2.89
CA VAL A 21 9.87 4.26 -3.03
C VAL A 21 10.06 4.69 -4.48
N ILE A 22 11.15 4.26 -5.13
CA ILE A 22 11.42 4.58 -6.53
C ILE A 22 10.35 3.96 -7.44
N GLY A 23 10.06 2.67 -7.25
CA GLY A 23 9.04 1.95 -8.01
C GLY A 23 7.65 2.58 -7.83
N GLY A 24 7.27 2.90 -6.60
CA GLY A 24 6.01 3.59 -6.29
C GLY A 24 5.92 4.98 -6.91
N GLY A 25 7.02 5.75 -6.89
CA GLY A 25 7.10 7.05 -7.56
C GLY A 25 6.91 6.97 -9.07
N ILE A 26 7.57 6.00 -9.72
CA ILE A 26 7.40 5.76 -11.16
C ILE A 26 5.96 5.35 -11.48
N LEU A 27 5.39 4.44 -10.69
CA LEU A 27 4.01 3.99 -10.86
C LEU A 27 3.04 5.17 -10.74
N ALA A 28 3.23 6.03 -9.73
CA ALA A 28 2.43 7.23 -9.54
C ALA A 28 2.52 8.19 -10.74
N LEU A 29 3.73 8.42 -11.29
CA LEU A 29 3.91 9.25 -12.49
C LEU A 29 3.19 8.66 -13.71
N ILE A 30 3.23 7.34 -13.89
CA ILE A 30 2.50 6.65 -14.97
C ILE A 30 1.00 6.82 -14.78
N LEU A 31 0.49 6.58 -13.56
CA LEU A 31 -0.92 6.74 -13.23
C LEU A 31 -1.38 8.18 -13.49
N VAL A 32 -0.61 9.19 -13.07
CA VAL A 32 -0.94 10.61 -13.30
C VAL A 32 -0.92 10.96 -14.79
N ARG A 33 0.06 10.49 -15.56
CA ARG A 33 0.10 10.71 -17.02
C ARG A 33 -1.05 10.05 -17.75
N HIS A 34 -1.43 8.84 -17.31
CA HIS A 34 -2.54 8.10 -17.91
C HIS A 34 -3.89 8.74 -17.52
N ALA A 35 -4.04 9.08 -16.25
CA ALA A 35 -5.15 9.84 -15.69
C ALA A 35 -5.39 11.17 -16.41
N ALA A 36 -4.33 11.91 -16.73
CA ALA A 36 -4.41 13.19 -17.43
C ALA A 36 -4.94 13.07 -18.87
N ARG A 37 -4.88 11.88 -19.48
CA ARG A 37 -5.48 11.60 -20.79
C ARG A 37 -6.88 10.98 -20.71
N MET A 38 -7.33 10.57 -19.52
CA MET A 38 -8.60 9.85 -19.32
C MET A 38 -9.72 10.78 -18.88
N ASN A 39 -10.97 10.39 -19.19
CA ASN A 39 -12.16 11.03 -18.66
C ASN A 39 -12.17 10.94 -17.12
N ARG A 40 -12.43 12.06 -16.44
CA ARG A 40 -12.37 12.18 -14.97
C ARG A 40 -13.22 11.13 -14.25
N MET A 41 -14.33 10.70 -14.86
CA MET A 41 -15.19 9.63 -14.33
C MET A 41 -14.52 8.25 -14.31
N VAL A 42 -13.78 7.89 -15.37
CA VAL A 42 -13.10 6.60 -15.45
C VAL A 42 -11.94 6.55 -14.47
N LEU A 43 -11.21 7.67 -14.33
CA LEU A 43 -10.17 7.81 -13.33
C LEU A 43 -10.71 7.63 -11.91
N GLY A 44 -11.81 8.30 -11.57
CA GLY A 44 -12.46 8.17 -10.27
C GLY A 44 -12.86 6.72 -9.97
N THR A 45 -13.36 6.00 -10.98
CA THR A 45 -13.72 4.58 -10.85
C THR A 45 -12.51 3.71 -10.53
N ILE A 46 -11.40 3.89 -11.26
CA ILE A 46 -10.16 3.13 -11.02
C ILE A 46 -9.62 3.41 -9.62
N ILE A 47 -9.58 4.67 -9.21
CA ILE A 47 -9.11 5.07 -7.87
C ILE A 47 -10.01 4.45 -6.80
N ALA A 48 -11.33 4.50 -6.96
CA ALA A 48 -12.28 3.92 -6.01
C ALA A 48 -12.07 2.41 -5.86
N VAL A 49 -11.93 1.68 -6.97
CA VAL A 49 -11.66 0.23 -6.97
C VAL A 49 -10.32 -0.08 -6.30
N PHE A 50 -9.28 0.70 -6.60
CA PHE A 50 -7.95 0.52 -6.00
C PHE A 50 -7.99 0.72 -4.48
N ILE A 51 -8.60 1.82 -4.01
CA ILE A 51 -8.76 2.10 -2.57
C ILE A 51 -9.55 0.97 -1.90
N CYS A 52 -10.68 0.54 -2.49
CA CYS A 52 -11.45 -0.57 -1.94
C CYS A 52 -10.60 -1.83 -1.80
N THR A 53 -9.89 -2.23 -2.86
CA THR A 53 -9.05 -3.44 -2.87
C THR A 53 -7.97 -3.39 -1.79
N VAL A 54 -7.30 -2.24 -1.64
CA VAL A 54 -6.27 -2.04 -0.60
C VAL A 54 -6.88 -2.08 0.80
N CYS A 55 -8.02 -1.40 1.03
CA CYS A 55 -8.71 -1.42 2.31
C CYS A 55 -9.19 -2.84 2.68
N PHE A 56 -9.72 -3.60 1.72
CA PHE A 56 -10.09 -5.01 1.93
C PHE A 56 -8.88 -5.85 2.30
N GLN A 57 -7.76 -5.69 1.59
CA GLN A 57 -6.55 -6.43 1.91
C GLN A 57 -6.00 -6.07 3.29
N TRP A 58 -6.03 -4.78 3.66
CA TRP A 58 -5.67 -4.34 5.00
C TRP A 58 -6.54 -4.96 6.09
N ILE A 59 -7.86 -5.01 5.91
CA ILE A 59 -8.77 -5.64 6.88
C ILE A 59 -8.56 -7.16 6.94
N TYR A 60 -8.34 -7.79 5.78
CA TYR A 60 -8.20 -9.23 5.66
C TYR A 60 -6.86 -9.75 6.24
N GLU A 61 -5.74 -9.07 5.95
CA GLU A 61 -4.39 -9.42 6.43
C GLU A 61 -3.94 -8.66 7.67
N ARG A 62 -4.70 -7.66 8.14
CA ARG A 62 -4.36 -6.78 9.28
C ARG A 62 -2.94 -6.21 9.17
N ASN A 63 -2.53 -5.84 7.95
CA ASN A 63 -1.19 -5.34 7.61
C ASN A 63 -1.17 -3.82 7.30
N GLU A 64 -2.14 -3.09 7.85
CA GLU A 64 -2.31 -1.66 7.66
C GLU A 64 -1.23 -0.78 8.30
N PRO A 65 -0.99 0.44 7.77
CA PRO A 65 -0.12 1.42 8.40
C PRO A 65 -0.69 1.89 9.76
N ARG A 66 0.18 2.04 10.77
CA ARG A 66 -0.22 2.50 12.13
C ARG A 66 -1.04 3.80 12.15
N ALA A 67 -0.81 4.69 11.19
CA ALA A 67 -1.54 5.94 11.05
C ALA A 67 -3.01 5.76 10.59
N LEU A 68 -3.29 4.69 9.84
CA LEU A 68 -4.62 4.40 9.27
C LEU A 68 -5.41 3.39 10.12
N THR A 69 -4.77 2.75 11.08
CA THR A 69 -5.39 1.85 12.06
C THR A 69 -6.68 2.38 12.71
N PRO A 70 -6.81 3.66 13.16
CA PRO A 70 -8.08 4.12 13.76
C PRO A 70 -9.24 4.13 12.75
N LEU A 71 -8.95 4.48 11.50
CA LEU A 71 -9.95 4.52 10.44
C LEU A 71 -10.37 3.09 10.06
N ILE A 72 -9.41 2.18 9.91
CA ILE A 72 -9.70 0.81 9.50
C ILE A 72 -10.40 0.04 10.62
N ASN A 73 -10.05 0.24 11.90
CA ASN A 73 -10.77 -0.35 13.02
C ASN A 73 -12.26 0.04 13.10
N THR A 74 -12.65 1.17 12.51
CA THR A 74 -14.06 1.60 12.46
C THR A 74 -14.84 0.83 11.39
N ILE A 75 -14.17 0.43 10.29
CA ILE A 75 -14.80 -0.23 9.13
C ILE A 75 -14.66 -1.75 9.22
N ALA A 76 -13.59 -2.23 9.85
CA ALA A 76 -13.26 -3.65 10.02
C ALA A 76 -14.41 -4.51 10.60
N PRO A 77 -15.26 -4.03 11.53
CA PRO A 77 -16.37 -4.84 12.06
C PRO A 77 -17.43 -5.22 11.01
N LEU A 78 -17.52 -4.48 9.91
CA LEU A 78 -18.50 -4.72 8.85
C LEU A 78 -18.03 -5.75 7.82
N LEU A 79 -16.74 -6.12 7.83
CA LEU A 79 -16.09 -6.85 6.76
C LEU A 79 -15.41 -8.13 7.27
N PRO A 80 -15.48 -9.25 6.53
CA PRO A 80 -14.86 -10.50 6.95
C PRO A 80 -13.33 -10.39 6.96
N SER A 81 -12.70 -10.84 8.04
CA SER A 81 -11.25 -10.96 8.16
C SER A 81 -10.85 -12.43 8.27
N LYS A 82 -9.57 -12.76 8.03
CA LYS A 82 -9.04 -14.14 8.13
C LYS A 82 -9.35 -14.84 9.46
N GLY A 83 -9.60 -14.09 10.54
CA GLY A 83 -9.98 -14.63 11.86
C GLY A 83 -11.49 -14.86 12.05
N SER A 84 -12.35 -14.42 11.13
CA SER A 84 -13.82 -14.51 11.24
C SER A 84 -14.37 -15.90 10.89
N PHE A 85 -13.58 -16.73 10.20
CA PHE A 85 -14.00 -18.07 9.75
C PHE A 85 -13.74 -19.19 10.77
N GLY A 86 -13.37 -18.87 12.02
CA GLY A 86 -12.95 -19.83 13.04
C GLY A 86 -14.04 -20.49 13.89
N ASN A 87 -15.32 -20.49 13.46
CA ASN A 87 -16.44 -21.08 14.23
C ASN A 87 -17.19 -22.19 13.45
N TYR A 88 -16.48 -23.05 12.72
CA TYR A 88 -16.98 -24.36 12.29
C TYR A 88 -15.86 -25.39 12.32
#